data_AF-A0A418F3Z5-F1
#
_entry.id   AF-A0A418F3Z5-F1
#
_cell.length_a   1.000
_cell.length_b   1.000
_cell.length_c   1.000
_cell.angle_alpha   90.00
_cell.angle_beta   90.00
_cell.angle_gamma   90.00
#
_symmetry.space_group_name_H-M   'P 1'
#
loop_
_entity.id
_entity.type
_entity.pdbx_description
1 polymer ?
#
loop_
_entity_poly.entity_id
_entity_poly.type
_entity_poly.pdbx_seq_one_letter_code
_entity_poly.pdbx_strand_id
1 'polypeptide(L)'
;MGIDSLLVHLGSVMCETHVSRWFGGKRAGIDVSVWMYSGAAATATELALHAANKVDVMTLEHTLAYESYCISRLELLLKHNITPVVVFEGAGMPTKAATSARREHDRQKHMMRGLNLHATHDLVESGKAFARSLKITGAMGRKLRRTLLRVHPTIECIVAPYEADAELAHLSLTNYVDIVISEDSDLIPYDYLHEHHDDVLPHNFDADFYRALLTFRHHIVYNPVQEVDPPTFLGNIQVTHAHAKGVANGTLHPTTYVPYHD
;
A
#
# COMPACT_ATOMS: atom_id res chain seq x y z
N MET A 1 6.33 7.65 4.84
CA MET A 1 4.92 8.08 5.02
C MET A 1 4.55 7.84 6.49
N GLY A 2 3.34 8.22 6.92
CA GLY A 2 2.83 7.92 8.26
C GLY A 2 2.99 9.01 9.31
N ILE A 3 3.13 8.61 10.58
CA ILE A 3 3.23 9.51 11.74
C ILE A 3 4.47 10.40 11.66
N ASP A 4 4.23 11.70 11.56
CA ASP A 4 5.28 12.71 11.48
C ASP A 4 6.26 12.61 12.65
N SER A 5 7.56 12.56 12.32
CA SER A 5 8.68 12.50 13.25
C SER A 5 8.74 11.28 14.19
N LEU A 6 7.91 10.25 14.02
CA LEU A 6 7.92 9.08 14.89
C LEU A 6 9.29 8.39 14.94
N LEU A 7 9.91 8.14 13.78
CA LEU A 7 11.22 7.48 13.70
C LEU A 7 12.33 8.26 14.42
N VAL A 8 12.25 9.59 14.45
CA VAL A 8 13.23 10.43 15.18
C VAL A 8 13.14 10.14 16.68
N HIS A 9 11.94 9.97 17.21
CA HIS A 9 11.71 9.67 18.62
C HIS A 9 12.03 8.21 18.99
N LEU A 10 11.99 7.30 18.01
CA LEU A 10 12.31 5.88 18.19
C LEU A 10 13.80 5.55 17.98
N GLY A 11 14.68 6.55 17.82
CA GLY A 11 16.09 6.32 17.51
C GLY A 11 16.83 5.40 18.49
N SER A 12 16.40 5.33 19.76
CA SER A 12 16.98 4.45 20.78
C SER A 12 16.69 2.96 20.58
N VAL A 13 15.64 2.61 19.85
CA VAL A 13 15.23 1.23 19.54
C VAL A 13 15.49 0.84 18.09
N MET A 14 16.00 1.77 17.28
CA MET A 14 16.40 1.53 15.90
C MET A 14 17.83 1.01 15.83
N CYS A 15 18.09 0.09 14.92
CA CYS A 15 19.45 -0.30 14.56
C CYS A 15 19.62 -0.41 13.04
N GLU A 16 20.78 -0.01 12.55
CA GLU A 16 21.15 -0.24 11.16
C GLU A 16 21.46 -1.73 10.96
N THR A 17 20.87 -2.32 9.92
CA THR A 17 21.06 -3.73 9.61
C THR A 17 21.01 -3.97 8.11
N HIS A 18 21.47 -5.15 7.68
CA HIS A 18 21.42 -5.58 6.29
C HIS A 18 20.54 -6.82 6.15
N VAL A 19 19.77 -6.90 5.06
CA VAL A 19 18.84 -8.01 4.79
C VAL A 19 19.54 -9.39 4.80
N SER A 20 20.83 -9.43 4.45
CA SER A 20 21.60 -10.68 4.42
C SER A 20 22.03 -11.22 5.79
N ARG A 21 21.81 -10.49 6.88
CA ARG A 21 22.44 -10.79 8.17
C ARG A 21 21.68 -11.84 8.98
N TRP A 22 20.43 -11.54 9.32
CA TRP A 22 19.63 -12.34 10.26
C TRP A 22 18.37 -12.94 9.64
N PHE A 23 18.08 -12.62 8.38
CA PHE A 23 16.78 -12.87 7.77
C PHE A 23 16.77 -14.04 6.77
N GLY A 24 17.92 -14.71 6.57
CA GLY A 24 17.96 -15.92 5.75
C GLY A 24 17.04 -17.01 6.31
N GLY A 25 16.20 -17.58 5.45
CA GLY A 25 15.16 -18.56 5.80
C GLY A 25 13.89 -17.94 6.40
N LYS A 26 13.79 -16.62 6.48
CA LYS A 26 12.62 -15.91 7.05
C LYS A 26 11.61 -15.50 5.98
N ARG A 27 10.37 -15.30 6.41
CA ARG A 27 9.28 -14.72 5.61
C ARG A 27 9.20 -13.22 5.84
N ALA A 28 9.15 -12.43 4.78
CA ALA A 28 9.09 -10.98 4.85
C ALA A 28 7.80 -10.45 4.24
N GLY A 29 6.95 -9.82 5.05
CA GLY A 29 5.81 -9.04 4.59
C GLY A 29 6.28 -7.74 3.95
N ILE A 30 5.86 -7.46 2.71
CA ILE A 30 6.31 -6.30 1.94
C ILE A 30 5.14 -5.37 1.68
N ASP A 31 5.25 -4.14 2.15
CA ASP A 31 4.42 -3.04 1.65
C ASP A 31 4.93 -2.62 0.27
N VAL A 32 4.27 -3.13 -0.77
CA VAL A 32 4.72 -2.90 -2.14
C VAL A 32 4.40 -1.48 -2.64
N SER A 33 3.45 -0.79 -2.00
CA SER A 33 2.96 0.51 -2.46
C SER A 33 4.07 1.55 -2.47
N VAL A 34 4.90 1.55 -1.42
CA VAL A 34 6.10 2.37 -1.27
C VAL A 34 7.07 2.13 -2.43
N TRP A 35 7.37 0.88 -2.74
CA TRP A 35 8.28 0.55 -3.85
C TRP A 35 7.71 0.92 -5.21
N MET A 36 6.39 0.80 -5.40
CA MET A 36 5.73 1.24 -6.61
C MET A 36 5.86 2.75 -6.80
N TYR A 37 5.66 3.57 -5.76
CA TYR A 37 5.87 5.01 -5.84
C TYR A 37 7.33 5.35 -6.17
N SER A 38 8.29 4.71 -5.50
CA SER A 38 9.73 4.92 -5.76
C SER A 38 10.12 4.57 -7.19
N GLY A 39 9.64 3.44 -7.71
CA GLY A 39 9.91 3.02 -9.09
C GLY A 39 9.18 3.87 -10.13
N ALA A 40 7.97 4.34 -9.83
CA ALA A 40 7.18 5.18 -10.73
C ALA A 40 7.68 6.63 -10.79
N ALA A 41 8.36 7.12 -9.74
CA ALA A 41 8.92 8.47 -9.71
C ALA A 41 9.89 8.73 -10.88
N ALA A 42 10.67 7.72 -11.28
CA ALA A 42 11.61 7.82 -12.40
C ALA A 42 10.92 8.01 -13.76
N THR A 43 9.66 7.57 -13.90
CA THR A 43 8.87 7.67 -15.13
C THR A 43 7.58 8.46 -14.92
N ALA A 44 7.55 9.36 -13.93
CA ALA A 44 6.35 10.10 -13.56
C ALA A 44 5.74 10.90 -14.71
N THR A 45 6.57 11.51 -15.56
CA THR A 45 6.13 12.23 -16.77
C THR A 45 5.41 11.30 -17.75
N GLU A 46 6.01 10.14 -18.06
CA GLU A 46 5.42 9.16 -18.98
C GLU A 46 4.07 8.65 -18.46
N LEU A 47 4.02 8.26 -17.18
CA LEU A 47 2.80 7.79 -16.54
C LEU A 47 1.70 8.87 -16.51
N ALA A 48 2.08 10.12 -16.24
CA ALA A 48 1.13 11.24 -16.29
C ALA A 48 0.57 11.45 -17.71
N LEU A 49 1.42 11.41 -18.73
CA LEU A 49 0.98 11.55 -20.12
C LEU A 49 0.11 10.38 -20.58
N HIS A 50 0.42 9.15 -20.19
CA HIS A 50 -0.45 7.99 -20.41
C HIS A 50 -1.82 8.19 -19.75
N ALA A 51 -1.85 8.65 -18.49
CA ALA A 51 -3.09 8.93 -17.79
C ALA A 51 -3.91 10.05 -18.47
N ALA A 52 -3.27 11.14 -18.91
CA ALA A 52 -3.94 12.22 -19.64
C ALA A 52 -4.57 11.73 -20.95
N ASN A 53 -3.89 10.82 -21.64
CA ASN A 53 -4.36 10.21 -22.89
C ASN A 53 -5.28 9.00 -22.68
N LYS A 54 -5.69 8.73 -21.42
CA LYS A 54 -6.56 7.60 -21.05
C LYS A 54 -6.03 6.24 -21.51
N VAL A 55 -4.71 6.10 -21.57
CA VAL A 55 -4.06 4.82 -21.85
C VAL A 55 -4.33 3.89 -20.67
N ASP A 56 -4.89 2.72 -20.95
CA ASP A 56 -5.02 1.69 -19.93
C ASP A 56 -3.65 1.06 -19.67
N VAL A 57 -3.18 1.17 -18.43
CA VAL A 57 -1.90 0.59 -18.02
C VAL A 57 -1.89 -0.93 -18.23
N MET A 58 -3.05 -1.58 -18.14
CA MET A 58 -3.17 -3.03 -18.32
C MET A 58 -2.88 -3.47 -19.75
N THR A 59 -3.04 -2.60 -20.75
CA THR A 59 -2.77 -2.92 -22.16
C THR A 59 -1.31 -2.69 -22.56
N LEU A 60 -0.48 -2.15 -21.66
CA LEU A 60 0.93 -1.92 -21.94
C LEU A 60 1.72 -3.24 -21.82
N GLU A 61 2.16 -3.76 -22.96
CA GLU A 61 2.88 -5.05 -23.04
C GLU A 61 4.26 -5.02 -22.38
N HIS A 62 4.92 -3.86 -22.35
CA HIS A 62 6.23 -3.72 -21.74
C HIS A 62 6.14 -3.62 -20.21
N THR A 63 7.14 -4.18 -19.53
CA THR A 63 7.32 -4.00 -18.09
C THR A 63 7.63 -2.53 -17.80
N LEU A 64 6.78 -1.91 -16.99
CA LEU A 64 6.94 -0.50 -16.63
C LEU A 64 8.04 -0.35 -15.57
N ALA A 65 8.66 0.83 -15.49
CA ALA A 65 9.78 1.06 -14.58
C ALA A 65 9.43 0.74 -13.11
N TYR A 66 8.20 1.03 -12.67
CA TYR A 66 7.76 0.69 -11.32
C TYR A 66 7.70 -0.81 -11.07
N GLU A 67 7.35 -1.60 -12.09
CA GLU A 67 7.33 -3.06 -11.99
C GLU A 67 8.77 -3.60 -11.90
N SER A 68 9.65 -3.16 -12.80
CA SER A 68 11.06 -3.53 -12.80
C SER A 68 11.74 -3.19 -11.48
N TYR A 69 11.45 -2.02 -10.92
CA TYR A 69 11.94 -1.62 -9.61
C TYR A 69 11.49 -2.59 -8.52
N CYS A 70 10.18 -2.86 -8.40
CA CYS A 70 9.66 -3.79 -7.39
C CYS A 70 10.25 -5.19 -7.54
N ILE A 71 10.29 -5.72 -8.76
CA ILE A 71 10.82 -7.06 -9.06
C ILE A 71 12.29 -7.15 -8.65
N SER A 72 13.12 -6.16 -8.98
CA SER A 72 14.55 -6.16 -8.61
C SER A 72 14.77 -6.21 -7.09
N ARG A 73 13.89 -5.57 -6.31
CA ARG A 73 13.95 -5.59 -4.85
C ARG A 73 13.54 -6.95 -4.28
N LEU A 74 12.53 -7.58 -4.86
CA LEU A 74 12.12 -8.94 -4.49
C LEU A 74 13.21 -9.96 -4.83
N GLU A 75 13.86 -9.84 -5.99
CA GLU A 75 14.97 -10.71 -6.39
C GLU A 75 16.17 -10.58 -5.45
N LEU A 76 16.43 -9.38 -4.92
CA LEU A 76 17.44 -9.18 -3.89
C LEU A 76 17.10 -9.97 -2.60
N LEU A 77 15.84 -9.97 -2.18
CA LEU A 77 15.39 -10.75 -1.01
C LEU A 77 15.54 -12.25 -1.25
N LEU A 78 15.08 -12.73 -2.41
CA LEU A 78 15.21 -14.13 -2.81
C LEU A 78 16.67 -14.59 -2.83
N LYS A 79 17.59 -13.75 -3.35
CA LYS A 79 19.04 -14.03 -3.35
C LYS A 79 19.61 -14.22 -1.96
N HIS A 80 19.01 -13.60 -0.94
CA HIS A 80 19.38 -13.74 0.46
C HIS A 80 18.55 -14.80 1.21
N ASN A 81 17.86 -15.70 0.48
CA ASN A 81 17.03 -16.76 1.02
C ASN A 81 15.89 -16.22 1.91
N ILE A 82 15.34 -15.05 1.59
CA ILE A 82 14.17 -14.48 2.27
C ILE A 82 12.96 -14.77 1.39
N THR A 83 11.88 -15.30 1.96
CA THR A 83 10.62 -15.56 1.25
C THR A 83 9.71 -14.34 1.34
N PRO A 84 9.52 -13.56 0.26
CA PRO A 84 8.64 -12.39 0.30
C PRO A 84 7.16 -12.79 0.26
N VAL A 85 6.35 -12.08 1.04
CA VAL A 85 4.89 -12.05 0.99
C VAL A 85 4.49 -10.62 0.63
N VAL A 86 4.10 -10.41 -0.62
CA VAL A 86 3.85 -9.07 -1.17
C VAL A 86 2.42 -8.66 -0.88
N VAL A 87 2.24 -7.57 -0.13
CA VAL A 87 0.92 -7.05 0.24
C VAL A 87 0.60 -5.83 -0.61
N PHE A 88 -0.57 -5.86 -1.25
CA PHE A 88 -1.12 -4.77 -2.07
C PHE A 88 -2.28 -4.09 -1.33
N GLU A 89 -2.42 -2.79 -1.54
CA GLU A 89 -3.56 -2.01 -1.07
C GLU A 89 -4.89 -2.48 -1.67
N GLY A 90 -5.93 -2.46 -0.84
CA GLY A 90 -7.31 -2.85 -1.14
C GLY A 90 -8.24 -1.67 -1.36
N ALA A 91 -9.42 -1.74 -0.74
CA ALA A 91 -10.42 -0.67 -0.80
C ALA A 91 -10.04 0.52 0.09
N GLY A 92 -10.50 1.72 -0.28
CA GLY A 92 -10.33 2.90 0.55
C GLY A 92 -11.17 2.83 1.83
N MET A 93 -10.55 3.18 2.96
CA MET A 93 -11.23 3.26 4.26
C MET A 93 -12.09 4.53 4.39
N PRO A 94 -13.32 4.45 4.92
CA PRO A 94 -14.15 5.64 5.19
C PRO A 94 -13.48 6.65 6.12
N THR A 95 -12.73 6.18 7.12
CA THR A 95 -12.02 7.03 8.08
C THR A 95 -10.90 7.87 7.44
N LYS A 96 -10.31 7.40 6.33
CA LYS A 96 -9.30 8.15 5.56
C LYS A 96 -9.88 8.88 4.33
N ALA A 97 -11.20 8.88 4.14
CA ALA A 97 -11.83 9.46 2.96
C ALA A 97 -11.49 10.96 2.76
N ALA A 98 -11.50 11.76 3.84
CA ALA A 98 -11.15 13.18 3.77
C ALA A 98 -9.69 13.40 3.36
N THR A 99 -8.76 12.66 3.96
CA THR A 99 -7.32 12.71 3.63
C THR A 99 -7.08 12.29 2.18
N SER A 100 -7.72 11.20 1.73
CA SER A 100 -7.65 10.72 0.35
C SER A 100 -8.21 11.72 -0.65
N ALA A 101 -9.32 12.38 -0.34
CA ALA A 101 -9.91 13.43 -1.18
C ALA A 101 -8.98 14.64 -1.31
N ARG A 102 -8.34 15.08 -0.21
CA ARG A 102 -7.35 16.17 -0.24
C ARG A 102 -6.15 15.81 -1.10
N ARG A 103 -5.57 14.61 -0.90
CA ARG A 103 -4.44 14.12 -1.71
C ARG A 103 -4.81 14.05 -3.20
N GLU A 104 -6.04 13.62 -3.51
CA GLU A 104 -6.52 13.58 -4.89
C GLU A 104 -6.65 14.96 -5.51
N HIS A 105 -7.22 15.92 -4.78
CA HIS A 105 -7.33 17.31 -5.22
C HIS A 105 -5.95 17.92 -5.53
N ASP A 106 -4.98 17.73 -4.63
CA ASP A 106 -3.62 18.24 -4.81
C ASP A 106 -2.93 17.61 -6.03
N ARG A 107 -3.10 16.30 -6.24
CA ARG A 107 -2.59 15.62 -7.43
C ARG A 107 -3.19 16.15 -8.72
N GLN A 108 -4.50 16.40 -8.76
CA GLN A 108 -5.18 16.96 -9.94
C GLN A 108 -4.67 18.37 -10.26
N LYS A 109 -4.46 19.20 -9.24
CA LYS A 109 -3.85 20.52 -9.40
C LYS A 109 -2.45 20.44 -10.00
N HIS A 110 -1.62 19.52 -9.50
CA HIS A 110 -0.28 19.28 -10.03
C HIS A 110 -0.29 18.69 -11.44
N MET A 111 -1.25 17.83 -11.75
CA MET A 111 -1.44 17.26 -13.08
C MET A 111 -1.73 18.35 -14.12
N MET A 112 -2.70 19.23 -13.84
CA MET A 112 -3.03 20.36 -14.72
C MET A 112 -1.84 21.30 -14.92
N ARG A 113 -1.10 21.60 -13.83
CA ARG A 113 0.11 22.41 -13.91
C ARG A 113 1.18 21.74 -14.78
N GLY A 114 1.39 20.44 -14.61
CA GLY A 114 2.35 19.65 -15.39
C GLY A 114 2.02 19.68 -16.88
N LEU A 115 0.75 19.45 -17.24
CA LEU A 115 0.29 19.50 -18.64
C LEU A 115 0.49 20.87 -19.28
N ASN A 116 0.19 21.96 -18.57
CA ASN A 116 0.39 23.32 -19.08
C ASN A 116 1.88 23.61 -19.35
N LEU A 117 2.74 23.36 -18.36
CA LEU A 117 4.18 23.56 -18.49
C LEU A 117 4.79 22.69 -19.60
N HIS A 118 4.29 21.46 -19.75
CA HIS A 118 4.74 20.55 -20.80
C HIS A 118 4.37 21.08 -22.20
N ALA A 119 3.16 21.62 -22.37
CA ALA A 119 2.72 22.25 -23.62
C ALA A 119 3.55 23.49 -23.97
N THR A 120 4.02 24.24 -22.96
CA THR A 120 4.93 25.39 -23.15
C THR A 120 6.42 25.00 -23.20
N HIS A 121 6.73 23.70 -23.29
CA HIS A 121 8.10 23.15 -23.38
C HIS A 121 8.99 23.44 -22.15
N ASP A 122 8.43 23.75 -20.99
CA ASP A 122 9.16 23.79 -19.71
C ASP A 122 9.24 22.38 -19.12
N LEU A 123 10.14 21.57 -19.67
CA LEU A 123 10.27 20.15 -19.35
C LEU A 123 10.75 19.89 -17.92
N VAL A 124 11.55 20.80 -17.35
CA VAL A 124 12.09 20.66 -16.00
C VAL A 124 11.00 20.86 -14.95
N GLU A 125 10.25 21.95 -15.03
CA GLU A 125 9.18 22.22 -14.06
C GLU A 125 7.95 21.35 -14.30
N SER A 126 7.65 20.99 -15.55
CA SER A 126 6.60 19.99 -15.84
C SER A 126 6.91 18.64 -15.21
N GLY A 127 8.16 18.14 -15.31
CA GLY A 127 8.57 16.88 -14.66
C GLY A 127 8.38 16.89 -13.15
N LYS A 128 8.74 17.98 -12.47
CA LYS A 128 8.50 18.15 -11.01
C LYS A 128 7.01 18.17 -10.67
N ALA A 129 6.20 18.83 -11.49
CA ALA A 129 4.75 18.85 -11.31
C ALA A 129 4.13 17.46 -11.55
N PHE A 130 4.58 16.72 -12.57
CA PHE A 130 4.14 15.36 -12.82
C PHE A 130 4.51 14.40 -11.68
N ALA A 131 5.74 14.49 -11.15
CA ALA A 131 6.15 13.72 -9.98
C ALA A 131 5.24 13.97 -8.76
N ARG A 132 4.80 15.21 -8.54
CA ARG A 132 3.84 15.55 -7.46
C ARG A 132 2.40 15.13 -7.76
N SER A 133 2.05 14.91 -9.03
CA SER A 133 0.74 14.41 -9.44
C SER A 133 0.62 12.89 -9.42
N LEU A 134 1.75 12.18 -9.22
CA LEU A 134 1.84 10.74 -9.33
C LEU A 134 0.83 10.04 -8.41
N LYS A 135 0.09 9.09 -8.98
CA LYS A 135 -0.88 8.25 -8.28
C LYS A 135 -0.66 6.80 -8.67
N ILE A 136 -0.33 5.96 -7.71
CA ILE A 136 -0.42 4.52 -7.90
C ILE A 136 -1.89 4.11 -7.88
N THR A 137 -2.35 3.47 -8.94
CA THR A 137 -3.74 3.02 -9.08
C THR A 137 -3.87 1.52 -8.83
N GLY A 138 -5.09 1.06 -8.51
CA GLY A 138 -5.36 -0.38 -8.40
C GLY A 138 -5.04 -1.15 -9.69
N ALA A 139 -5.19 -0.52 -10.87
CA ALA A 139 -4.78 -1.14 -12.14
C ALA A 139 -3.26 -1.34 -12.22
N MET A 140 -2.46 -0.37 -11.78
CA MET A 140 -1.00 -0.52 -11.71
C MET A 140 -0.58 -1.65 -10.76
N GLY A 141 -1.25 -1.76 -9.60
CA GLY A 141 -1.03 -2.84 -8.64
C GLY A 141 -1.38 -4.22 -9.23
N ARG A 142 -2.53 -4.33 -9.90
CA ARG A 142 -2.92 -5.55 -10.62
C ARG A 142 -1.93 -5.95 -11.71
N LYS A 143 -1.45 -4.98 -12.49
CA LYS A 143 -0.44 -5.24 -13.53
C LYS A 143 0.84 -5.80 -12.91
N LEU A 144 1.36 -5.15 -11.86
CA LEU A 144 2.54 -5.64 -11.14
C LEU A 144 2.30 -7.06 -10.61
N ARG A 145 1.17 -7.32 -9.95
CA ARG A 145 0.83 -8.64 -9.45
C ARG A 145 0.81 -9.69 -10.56
N ARG A 146 0.19 -9.41 -11.71
CA ARG A 146 0.15 -10.31 -12.87
C ARG A 146 1.55 -10.57 -13.42
N THR A 147 2.36 -9.52 -13.59
CA THR A 147 3.75 -9.64 -14.03
C THR A 147 4.54 -10.48 -13.05
N LEU A 148 4.42 -10.22 -11.75
CA LEU A 148 5.13 -10.90 -10.68
C LEU A 148 4.79 -12.39 -10.62
N LEU A 149 3.51 -12.75 -10.63
CA LEU A 149 3.08 -14.16 -10.63
C LEU A 149 3.52 -14.92 -11.89
N ARG A 150 3.70 -14.21 -13.01
CA ARG A 150 4.24 -14.79 -14.25
C ARG A 150 5.75 -15.05 -14.15
N VAL A 151 6.52 -14.11 -13.61
CA VAL A 151 8.00 -14.21 -13.57
C VAL A 151 8.51 -14.98 -12.34
N HIS A 152 7.79 -14.92 -11.23
CA HIS A 152 8.13 -15.50 -9.92
C HIS A 152 6.88 -16.15 -9.30
N PRO A 153 6.40 -17.30 -9.82
CA PRO A 153 5.14 -17.92 -9.41
C PRO A 153 5.11 -18.42 -7.96
N THR A 154 6.27 -18.50 -7.31
CA THR A 154 6.41 -18.89 -5.90
C THR A 154 6.29 -17.71 -4.94
N ILE A 155 6.32 -16.47 -5.42
CA ILE A 155 6.12 -15.28 -4.58
C ILE A 155 4.63 -15.14 -4.28
N GLU A 156 4.34 -15.13 -2.99
CA GLU A 156 2.99 -14.94 -2.50
C GLU A 156 2.56 -13.48 -2.62
N CYS A 157 1.34 -13.25 -3.13
CA CYS A 157 0.77 -11.93 -3.32
C CYS A 157 -0.62 -11.88 -2.67
N ILE A 158 -0.78 -11.01 -1.68
CA ILE A 158 -2.04 -10.78 -0.95
C ILE A 158 -2.51 -9.36 -1.26
N VAL A 159 -3.77 -9.20 -1.66
CA VAL A 159 -4.44 -7.89 -1.69
C VAL A 159 -5.18 -7.72 -0.37
N ALA A 160 -4.81 -6.71 0.41
CA ALA A 160 -5.51 -6.40 1.65
C ALA A 160 -7.00 -6.10 1.36
N PRO A 161 -7.93 -6.39 2.28
CA PRO A 161 -9.31 -5.95 2.12
C PRO A 161 -9.40 -4.41 2.02
N TYR A 162 -8.60 -3.73 2.84
CA TYR A 162 -8.50 -2.29 2.91
C TYR A 162 -7.03 -1.87 2.88
N GLU A 163 -6.42 -1.58 4.03
CA GLU A 163 -5.07 -1.03 4.07
C GLU A 163 -4.00 -2.11 4.19
N ALA A 164 -2.93 -1.97 3.40
CA ALA A 164 -1.77 -2.85 3.45
C ALA A 164 -1.10 -2.85 4.84
N ASP A 165 -1.08 -1.70 5.53
CA ASP A 165 -0.51 -1.56 6.86
C ASP A 165 -1.17 -2.51 7.87
N ALA A 166 -2.51 -2.53 7.88
CA ALA A 166 -3.28 -3.38 8.78
C ALA A 166 -3.05 -4.86 8.47
N GLU A 167 -3.06 -5.23 7.19
CA GLU A 167 -2.80 -6.60 6.74
C GLU A 167 -1.41 -7.05 7.18
N LEU A 168 -0.37 -6.26 6.92
CA LEU A 168 1.01 -6.56 7.32
C LEU A 168 1.18 -6.68 8.84
N ALA A 169 0.53 -5.81 9.61
CA ALA A 169 0.50 -5.91 11.07
C ALA A 169 -0.15 -7.23 11.52
N HIS A 170 -1.27 -7.63 10.92
CA HIS A 170 -1.91 -8.91 11.20
C HIS A 170 -1.03 -10.12 10.87
N LEU A 171 -0.38 -10.12 9.71
CA LEU A 171 0.54 -11.19 9.30
C LEU A 171 1.74 -11.30 10.26
N SER A 172 2.23 -10.17 10.76
CA SER A 172 3.30 -10.13 11.78
C SER A 172 2.83 -10.70 13.12
N LEU A 173 1.70 -10.21 13.65
CA LEU A 173 1.11 -10.62 14.93
C LEU A 173 0.74 -12.11 14.99
N THR A 174 0.33 -12.67 13.85
CA THR A 174 -0.01 -14.09 13.72
C THR A 174 1.20 -14.98 13.42
N ASN A 175 2.41 -14.41 13.40
CA ASN A 175 3.65 -15.08 13.01
C ASN A 175 3.61 -15.71 11.61
N TYR A 176 2.76 -15.17 10.73
CA TYR A 176 2.71 -15.58 9.32
C TYR A 176 3.93 -15.05 8.53
N VAL A 177 4.44 -13.89 8.94
CA VAL A 177 5.73 -13.33 8.51
C VAL A 177 6.62 -13.08 9.72
N ASP A 178 7.94 -13.15 9.54
CA ASP A 178 8.92 -12.88 10.59
C ASP A 178 9.33 -11.39 10.64
N ILE A 179 9.23 -10.69 9.51
CA ILE A 179 9.61 -9.27 9.36
C ILE A 179 8.65 -8.55 8.42
N VAL A 180 8.48 -7.24 8.65
CA VAL A 180 7.78 -6.33 7.74
C VAL A 180 8.77 -5.33 7.16
N ILE A 181 8.68 -5.09 5.84
CA ILE A 181 9.46 -4.09 5.12
C ILE A 181 8.51 -3.01 4.60
N SER A 182 8.61 -1.81 5.15
CA SER A 182 7.88 -0.62 4.69
C SER A 182 8.66 0.67 5.02
N GLU A 183 8.30 1.77 4.35
CA GLU A 183 8.71 3.14 4.69
C GLU A 183 7.55 3.93 5.34
N ASP A 184 6.42 3.27 5.60
CA ASP A 184 5.31 3.84 6.36
C ASP A 184 5.45 3.48 7.84
N SER A 185 5.53 4.51 8.68
CA SER A 185 5.64 4.35 10.13
C SER A 185 4.28 4.09 10.81
N ASP A 186 3.17 4.20 10.06
CA ASP A 186 1.82 3.86 10.53
C ASP A 186 1.67 2.38 10.91
N LEU A 187 2.62 1.53 10.50
CA LEU A 187 2.71 0.11 10.89
C LEU A 187 3.07 -0.09 12.37
N ILE A 188 3.84 0.83 12.97
CA ILE A 188 4.37 0.66 14.34
C ILE A 188 3.26 0.70 15.42
N PRO A 189 2.30 1.64 15.39
CA PRO A 189 1.23 1.72 16.39
C PRO A 189 0.26 0.54 16.42
N TYR A 190 0.21 -0.30 15.37
CA TYR A 190 -0.66 -1.49 15.38
C TYR A 190 -0.26 -2.49 16.47
N ASP A 191 0.97 -2.42 17.01
CA ASP A 191 1.53 -3.40 17.95
C ASP A 191 1.59 -2.92 19.43
N TYR A 192 1.23 -1.65 19.74
CA TYR A 192 1.35 -1.13 21.12
C TYR A 192 0.46 0.09 21.40
N LEU A 193 -0.42 0.04 22.40
CA LEU A 193 -0.98 1.25 23.04
C LEU A 193 -1.37 1.01 24.52
N HIS A 194 -0.68 1.71 25.44
CA HIS A 194 -1.12 1.99 26.80
C HIS A 194 -0.75 3.44 27.19
N GLU A 195 -1.63 4.03 28.01
CA GLU A 195 -1.55 5.27 28.79
C GLU A 195 -2.06 6.59 28.18
N HIS A 196 -2.74 7.34 29.05
CA HIS A 196 -3.45 8.60 28.80
C HIS A 196 -2.67 9.76 29.41
N HIS A 197 -2.67 10.91 28.73
CA HIS A 197 -2.27 12.18 29.30
C HIS A 197 -3.45 13.16 29.30
N ASP A 198 -3.59 13.89 30.41
CA ASP A 198 -4.64 14.89 30.63
C ASP A 198 -4.24 16.22 29.98
N ASP A 199 -4.86 16.54 28.85
CA ASP A 199 -4.86 17.87 28.24
C ASP A 199 -6.28 18.23 27.79
N VAL A 200 -6.53 19.52 27.54
CA VAL A 200 -7.85 20.00 27.08
C VAL A 200 -8.08 19.57 25.63
N LEU A 201 -8.93 18.57 25.46
CA LEU A 201 -9.22 17.93 24.17
C LEU A 201 -10.29 18.70 23.37
N PRO A 202 -10.19 18.75 22.03
CA PRO A 202 -11.25 19.24 21.16
C PRO A 202 -12.60 18.57 21.44
N HIS A 203 -13.72 19.26 21.21
CA HIS A 203 -15.07 18.78 21.53
C HIS A 203 -15.47 17.41 20.92
N ASN A 204 -14.80 16.95 19.85
CA ASN A 204 -15.04 15.65 19.22
C ASN A 204 -13.86 14.68 19.38
N PHE A 205 -12.81 15.05 20.10
CA PHE A 205 -11.60 14.26 20.20
C PHE A 205 -11.86 12.88 20.76
N ASP A 206 -12.68 12.74 21.81
CA ASP A 206 -12.97 11.41 22.38
C ASP A 206 -13.58 10.47 21.35
N ALA A 207 -14.49 10.99 20.51
CA ALA A 207 -15.11 10.22 19.44
C ALA A 207 -14.12 9.93 18.29
N ASP A 208 -13.27 10.89 17.92
CA ASP A 208 -12.24 10.74 16.88
C ASP A 208 -11.15 9.77 17.31
N PHE A 209 -10.66 9.92 18.55
CA PHE A 209 -9.67 9.05 19.18
C PHE A 209 -10.22 7.64 19.35
N TYR A 210 -11.46 7.49 19.82
CA TYR A 210 -12.09 6.16 19.91
C TYR A 210 -12.24 5.51 18.53
N ARG A 211 -12.61 6.28 17.49
CA ARG A 211 -12.66 5.77 16.10
C ARG A 211 -11.27 5.38 15.58
N ALA A 212 -10.24 6.17 15.85
CA ALA A 212 -8.88 5.85 15.49
C ALA A 212 -8.41 4.57 16.20
N LEU A 213 -8.63 4.47 17.51
CA LEU A 213 -8.31 3.29 18.31
C LEU A 213 -9.00 2.04 17.78
N LEU A 214 -10.31 2.11 17.47
CA LEU A 214 -11.04 1.00 16.86
C LEU A 214 -10.49 0.65 15.48
N THR A 215 -10.06 1.64 14.69
CA THR A 215 -9.46 1.39 13.36
C THR A 215 -8.15 0.64 13.49
N PHE A 216 -7.24 1.04 14.39
CA PHE A 216 -5.98 0.32 14.61
C PHE A 216 -6.20 -1.07 15.22
N ARG A 217 -7.18 -1.24 16.12
CA ARG A 217 -7.41 -2.53 16.81
C ARG A 217 -8.25 -3.53 16.05
N HIS A 218 -9.17 -3.06 15.23
CA HIS A 218 -10.21 -3.87 14.59
C HIS A 218 -10.30 -3.62 13.08
N HIS A 219 -9.21 -3.16 12.47
CA HIS A 219 -9.11 -3.07 11.02
C HIS A 219 -9.45 -4.43 10.40
N ILE A 220 -10.28 -4.44 9.36
CA ILE A 220 -10.59 -5.68 8.64
C ILE A 220 -9.38 -6.09 7.81
N VAL A 221 -8.88 -7.28 8.11
CA VAL A 221 -7.73 -7.95 7.48
C VAL A 221 -8.16 -9.32 6.97
N TYR A 222 -7.41 -9.89 6.03
CA TYR A 222 -7.62 -11.24 5.54
C TYR A 222 -6.73 -12.21 6.34
N ASN A 223 -7.30 -13.33 6.79
CA ASN A 223 -6.52 -14.39 7.42
C ASN A 223 -6.22 -15.48 6.37
N PRO A 224 -4.96 -15.65 5.93
CA PRO A 224 -4.62 -16.65 4.91
C PRO A 224 -4.68 -18.11 5.42
N VAL A 225 -4.88 -18.32 6.72
CA VAL A 225 -4.89 -19.64 7.37
C VAL A 225 -6.30 -20.07 7.78
N GLN A 226 -7.13 -19.14 8.25
CA GLN A 226 -8.47 -19.43 8.78
C GLN A 226 -9.57 -19.04 7.80
N GLU A 227 -10.41 -20.02 7.43
CA GLU A 227 -11.54 -19.79 6.53
C GLU A 227 -12.79 -19.32 7.29
N VAL A 228 -12.72 -18.14 7.91
CA VAL A 228 -13.82 -17.53 8.67
C VAL A 228 -14.32 -16.24 8.03
N ASP A 229 -15.62 -15.98 8.16
CA ASP A 229 -16.20 -14.72 7.68
C ASP A 229 -15.62 -13.54 8.48
N PRO A 230 -15.27 -12.42 7.82
CA PRO A 230 -14.74 -11.25 8.49
C PRO A 230 -15.77 -10.61 9.44
N PRO A 231 -15.31 -10.05 10.57
CA PRO A 231 -16.20 -9.39 11.52
C PRO A 231 -16.90 -8.16 10.90
N THR A 232 -18.20 -8.02 11.15
CA THR A 232 -19.07 -7.00 10.52
C THR A 232 -19.03 -5.61 11.19
N PHE A 233 -18.12 -5.41 12.16
CA PHE A 233 -18.14 -4.28 13.10
C PHE A 233 -17.94 -2.89 12.46
N LEU A 234 -17.46 -2.80 11.21
CA LEU A 234 -17.17 -1.53 10.53
C LEU A 234 -18.15 -1.14 9.39
N GLY A 235 -19.24 -1.91 9.18
CA GLY A 235 -20.41 -1.44 8.40
C GLY A 235 -20.79 -2.24 7.14
N ASN A 236 -22.08 -2.59 7.11
CA ASN A 236 -23.02 -2.77 5.99
C ASN A 236 -22.73 -3.64 4.76
N ILE A 237 -21.65 -4.43 4.71
CA ILE A 237 -21.52 -5.47 3.68
C ILE A 237 -21.37 -6.83 4.36
N GLN A 238 -22.29 -7.77 4.07
CA GLN A 238 -22.08 -9.19 4.34
C GLN A 238 -20.98 -9.70 3.41
N VAL A 239 -19.73 -9.42 3.76
CA VAL A 239 -18.55 -9.97 3.09
C VAL A 239 -18.39 -11.39 3.61
N THR A 240 -18.47 -12.37 2.71
CA THR A 240 -18.20 -13.78 3.04
C THR A 240 -16.70 -14.03 2.92
N HIS A 241 -16.23 -15.12 3.54
CA HIS A 241 -14.87 -15.60 3.35
C HIS A 241 -14.53 -15.81 1.86
N ALA A 242 -15.49 -16.24 1.04
CA ALA A 242 -15.27 -16.38 -0.41
C ALA A 242 -15.00 -15.04 -1.11
N HIS A 243 -15.71 -13.97 -0.72
CA HIS A 243 -15.42 -12.61 -1.21
C HIS A 243 -14.04 -12.15 -0.74
N ALA A 244 -13.71 -12.32 0.55
CA ALA A 244 -12.42 -11.93 1.11
C ALA A 244 -11.26 -12.65 0.42
N LYS A 245 -11.37 -13.97 0.23
CA LYS A 245 -10.40 -14.81 -0.49
C LYS A 245 -10.28 -14.40 -1.96
N GLY A 246 -11.38 -14.05 -2.62
CA GLY A 246 -11.36 -13.54 -3.99
C GLY A 246 -10.65 -12.20 -4.11
N VAL A 247 -10.87 -11.28 -3.15
CA VAL A 247 -10.14 -10.02 -3.08
C VAL A 247 -8.66 -10.27 -2.81
N ALA A 248 -8.32 -11.06 -1.79
CA ALA A 248 -6.94 -11.40 -1.42
C ALA A 248 -6.15 -12.03 -2.58
N ASN A 249 -6.81 -12.91 -3.35
CA ASN A 249 -6.26 -13.51 -4.56
C ASN A 249 -6.29 -12.58 -5.78
N GLY A 250 -6.68 -11.31 -5.63
CA GLY A 250 -6.78 -10.32 -6.70
C GLY A 250 -7.72 -10.70 -7.84
N THR A 251 -8.64 -11.65 -7.62
CA THR A 251 -9.62 -12.08 -8.64
C THR A 251 -10.89 -11.24 -8.60
N LEU A 252 -11.22 -10.65 -7.44
CA LEU A 252 -12.36 -9.75 -7.25
C LEU A 252 -11.90 -8.31 -6.97
N HIS A 253 -12.71 -7.34 -7.39
CA HIS A 253 -12.50 -5.94 -7.06
C HIS A 253 -12.81 -5.68 -5.57
N PRO A 254 -11.93 -4.99 -4.81
CA PRO A 254 -12.03 -4.90 -3.35
C PRO A 254 -13.25 -4.12 -2.85
N THR A 255 -13.84 -3.26 -3.68
CA THR A 255 -15.03 -2.47 -3.31
C THR A 255 -16.34 -3.07 -3.81
N THR A 256 -16.32 -3.76 -4.96
CA THR A 256 -17.56 -4.21 -5.62
C THR A 256 -17.74 -5.72 -5.52
N TYR A 257 -16.67 -6.46 -5.19
CA TYR A 257 -16.62 -7.93 -5.14
C TYR A 257 -16.98 -8.60 -6.48
N VAL A 258 -16.92 -7.85 -7.58
CA VAL A 258 -17.12 -8.36 -8.94
C VAL A 258 -15.77 -8.76 -9.54
N PRO A 259 -15.69 -9.85 -10.33
CA PRO A 259 -14.49 -10.19 -11.07
C PRO A 259 -14.03 -9.05 -11.99
N TYR A 260 -12.72 -8.92 -12.18
CA TYR A 260 -12.21 -8.05 -13.22
C TYR A 260 -12.57 -8.64 -14.60
N HIS A 261 -13.18 -7.81 -15.46
CA HIS A 261 -13.27 -8.13 -16.88
C HIS A 261 -11.90 -7.81 -17.48
N ASP A 262 -11.17 -8.87 -17.86
CA ASP A 262 -9.94 -8.76 -18.64
C ASP A 262 -10.22 -8.29 -20.07
#